data_AF-A0A1V5RVC0-F1
#
_entry.id   AF-A0A1V5RVC0-F1
#
_cell.length_a   1.000
_cell.length_b   1.000
_cell.length_c   1.000
_cell.angle_alpha   90.00
_cell.angle_beta   90.00
_cell.angle_gamma   90.00
#
_symmetry.space_group_name_H-M   'P 1'
#
loop_
_entity.id
_entity.type
_entity.pdbx_description
1 polymer ?
#
loop_
_entity_poly.entity_id
_entity_poly.type
_entity_poly.pdbx_seq_one_letter_code
_entity_poly.pdbx_strand_id
1 'polypeptide(L)' 'MPQILVRDLDAGTVERLKLRAQRHGRSLQGEVKAILQAAATFSMSEASRVAEGWQRKLAGRAYSDSAEAIREDRER' A
#
# COMPACT_ATOMS: atom_id res chain seq x y z
N MET A 1 6.86 -23.12 -8.87
CA MET A 1 6.95 -21.72 -8.39
C MET A 1 7.07 -20.81 -9.60
N PRO A 2 6.26 -19.76 -9.73
CA PRO A 2 6.50 -18.75 -10.75
C PRO A 2 7.83 -18.03 -10.49
N GLN A 3 8.59 -17.77 -11.55
CA GLN A 3 9.90 -17.11 -11.49
C GLN A 3 9.99 -16.02 -12.56
N ILE A 4 10.68 -14.92 -12.24
CA ILE A 4 10.87 -13.79 -13.13
C ILE A 4 12.36 -13.46 -13.18
N LEU A 5 12.89 -13.33 -14.39
CA LEU A 5 14.25 -12.84 -14.65
C LEU A 5 14.15 -11.42 -15.20
N VAL A 6 14.73 -10.47 -14.48
CA VAL A 6 14.85 -9.08 -14.95
C VAL A 6 16.28 -8.89 -15.49
N ARG A 7 16.39 -8.66 -16.80
CA ARG A 7 17.68 -8.46 -17.48
C ARG A 7 18.02 -6.97 -17.57
N ASP A 8 19.30 -6.69 -17.81
CA ASP A 8 19.82 -5.37 -18.15
C ASP A 8 19.51 -4.27 -17.10
N LEU A 9 19.49 -4.66 -15.83
CA LEU A 9 19.41 -3.72 -14.72
C LEU A 9 20.73 -2.95 -14.58
N ASP A 10 20.62 -1.63 -14.54
CA ASP A 10 21.75 -0.75 -14.23
C ASP A 10 22.40 -1.13 -12.88
N ALA A 11 23.74 -1.16 -12.86
CA ALA A 11 24.51 -1.57 -11.68
C ALA A 11 24.21 -0.69 -10.46
N GLY A 12 24.03 0.62 -10.66
CA GLY A 12 23.65 1.55 -9.59
C GLY A 12 22.29 1.23 -9.00
N THR A 13 21.35 0.74 -9.81
CA THR A 13 20.03 0.27 -9.33
C THR A 13 20.17 -0.97 -8.46
N VAL A 14 20.99 -1.95 -8.87
CA VAL A 14 21.24 -3.16 -8.09
C VAL A 14 21.87 -2.81 -6.73
N GLU A 15 22.84 -1.90 -6.70
CA GLU A 15 23.49 -1.48 -5.44
C GLU A 15 22.52 -0.75 -4.49
N ARG A 16 21.67 0.14 -5.02
CA ARG A 16 20.62 0.79 -4.21
C ARG A 16 19.66 -0.24 -3.60
N LEU A 17 19.28 -1.27 -4.36
CA LEU A 17 18.42 -2.35 -3.85
C LEU A 17 19.12 -3.19 -2.78
N LYS A 18 20.41 -3.48 -2.92
CA LYS A 18 21.20 -4.17 -1.87
C LYS A 18 21.25 -3.36 -0.58
N LEU A 19 21.55 -2.06 -0.66
CA LEU A 19 21.57 -1.18 0.51
C LEU A 19 20.21 -1.12 1.19
N ARG A 20 19.14 -1.03 0.40
CA ARG A 20 17.77 -1.05 0.92
C ARG A 20 17.44 -2.38 1.61
N ALA A 21 17.83 -3.52 1.01
CA ALA A 21 17.65 -4.84 1.59
C ALA A 21 18.38 -4.98 2.94
N GLN A 22 19.62 -4.49 3.04
CA GLN A 22 20.37 -4.46 4.30
C GLN A 22 19.65 -3.62 5.38
N ARG A 23 19.17 -2.42 5.03
CA ARG A 23 18.41 -1.56 5.96
C ARG A 23 17.14 -2.23 6.48
N HIS A 24 16.48 -3.05 5.66
CA HIS A 24 15.27 -3.78 6.05
C HIS A 24 15.56 -5.13 6.72
N GLY A 25 16.83 -5.54 6.84
CA GLY A 25 17.20 -6.85 7.38
C GLY A 25 16.72 -8.02 6.50
N ARG A 26 16.65 -7.83 5.18
CA ARG A 26 16.18 -8.84 4.21
C ARG A 26 17.26 -9.17 3.20
N SER A 27 17.13 -10.33 2.56
CA SER A 27 17.91 -10.64 1.35
C SER A 27 17.50 -9.75 0.18
N LEU A 28 18.37 -9.59 -0.82
CA LEU A 28 18.06 -8.83 -2.03
C LEU A 28 16.80 -9.37 -2.73
N GLN A 29 16.69 -10.70 -2.87
CA GLN A 29 15.50 -11.34 -3.43
C GLN A 29 14.25 -11.03 -2.59
N GLY A 30 14.35 -11.07 -1.26
CA GLY A 30 13.24 -10.75 -0.35
C GLY A 30 12.76 -9.32 -0.51
N GLU A 31 13.68 -8.36 -0.65
CA GLU A 31 13.34 -6.96 -0.87
C GLU A 31 12.70 -6.73 -2.25
N VAL A 32 13.24 -7.32 -3.31
CA VAL A 32 12.65 -7.24 -4.66
C VAL A 32 11.26 -7.86 -4.68
N LYS A 33 11.07 -9.01 -4.03
CA LYS A 33 9.76 -9.64 -3.88
C LYS A 33 8.76 -8.71 -3.20
N ALA A 34 9.15 -8.08 -2.09
CA ALA A 34 8.30 -7.15 -1.36
C ALA A 34 7.91 -5.93 -2.22
N ILE A 35 8.84 -5.38 -2.99
CA ILE A 35 8.59 -4.27 -3.92
C ILE A 35 7.59 -4.69 -5.00
N LEU A 36 7.79 -5.85 -5.64
CA LEU A 36 6.89 -6.35 -6.68
C LEU A 36 5.49 -6.64 -6.14
N GLN A 37 5.38 -7.23 -4.94
CA GLN A 37 4.10 -7.47 -4.29
C GLN A 37 3.38 -6.16 -3.95
N ALA A 38 4.10 -5.19 -3.39
CA ALA A 38 3.53 -3.87 -3.09
C ALA A 38 3.05 -3.15 -4.35
N ALA A 39 3.86 -3.18 -5.43
CA ALA A 39 3.50 -2.61 -6.72
C ALA A 39 2.31 -3.32 -7.39
N ALA A 40 2.15 -4.62 -7.15
CA ALA A 40 1.02 -5.40 -7.65
C ALA A 40 -0.26 -5.25 -6.82
N THR A 41 -0.17 -4.79 -5.56
CA THR A 41 -1.33 -4.73 -4.64
C THR A 41 -2.24 -3.54 -4.93
N PHE A 42 -1.72 -2.43 -5.48
CA PHE A 42 -2.53 -1.26 -5.80
C PHE A 42 -2.08 -0.63 -7.12
N SER A 43 -2.88 -0.75 -8.18
CA SER A 43 -2.79 0.27 -9.22
C SER A 43 -3.38 1.57 -8.67
N MET A 44 -2.76 2.70 -8.97
CA MET A 44 -3.33 4.01 -8.62
C MET A 44 -4.75 4.18 -9.17
N SER A 45 -5.06 3.52 -10.29
CA SER A 45 -6.40 3.47 -10.88
C SER A 45 -7.43 2.73 -10.01
N GLU A 46 -7.03 1.67 -9.30
CA GLU A 46 -7.91 0.91 -8.40
C GLU A 46 -8.12 1.66 -7.10
N ALA A 47 -7.05 2.23 -6.54
CA ALA A 47 -7.14 3.09 -5.37
C ALA A 47 -8.07 4.30 -5.64
N SER A 48 -7.93 4.95 -6.79
CA SER A 48 -8.79 6.08 -7.18
C SER A 48 -10.24 5.66 -7.37
N ARG A 49 -10.51 4.51 -8.02
CA ARG A 49 -11.88 3.98 -8.17
C ARG A 49 -12.55 3.68 -6.83
N VAL A 50 -11.82 3.10 -5.89
CA VAL A 50 -12.33 2.84 -4.54
C VAL A 50 -12.61 4.16 -3.82
N ALA A 51 -11.69 5.12 -3.87
CA ALA A 51 -11.87 6.45 -3.27
C ALA A 51 -13.07 7.20 -3.85
N GLU A 52 -13.25 7.21 -5.17
CA GLU A 52 -14.41 7.81 -5.85
C GLU A 52 -15.73 7.15 -5.43
N GLY A 53 -15.72 5.82 -5.25
CA GLY A 53 -16.89 5.08 -4.76
C GLY A 53 -17.29 5.51 -3.34
N TRP A 54 -16.31 5.71 -2.46
CA TRP A 54 -16.56 6.22 -1.10
C TRP A 54 -16.98 7.68 -1.11
N GLN A 55 -16.32 8.54 -1.89
CA GLN A 55 -16.70 9.95 -2.04
C GLN A 55 -18.13 10.10 -2.52
N ARG A 56 -18.59 9.31 -3.50
CA ARG A 56 -20.00 9.30 -3.94
C ARG A 56 -20.96 8.84 -2.85
N LYS A 57 -20.60 7.84 -2.06
CA LYS A 57 -21.44 7.34 -0.95
C LYS A 57 -21.53 8.34 0.20
N LEU A 58 -20.49 9.15 0.39
CA LEU A 58 -20.40 10.12 1.48
C LEU A 58 -20.85 11.53 1.06
N ALA A 59 -20.86 11.83 -0.23
CA ALA A 59 -21.29 13.12 -0.76
C ALA A 59 -22.77 13.38 -0.45
N GLY A 60 -23.08 14.63 -0.07
CA GLY A 60 -24.45 15.09 0.16
C GLY A 60 -25.08 14.63 1.48
N ARG A 61 -24.33 13.98 2.37
CA ARG A 61 -24.81 13.63 3.71
C ARG A 61 -24.16 14.53 4.76
N ALA A 62 -25.00 15.09 5.64
CA ALA A 62 -24.54 15.67 6.88
C ALA A 62 -24.32 14.52 7.88
N TYR A 63 -23.11 14.42 8.41
CA TYR A 63 -22.78 13.44 9.44
C TYR A 63 -22.82 14.13 10.80
N SER A 64 -23.51 13.52 11.76
CA SER A 64 -23.47 13.95 13.15
C SER A 64 -22.10 13.67 13.75
N ASP A 65 -21.74 14.38 14.82
CA ASP A 65 -20.48 14.15 15.51
C ASP A 65 -20.46 12.73 16.10
N SER A 66 -19.62 11.88 15.54
CA SER A 66 -19.42 10.51 16.01
C SER A 66 -18.91 10.43 17.46
N ALA A 67 -18.33 11.51 17.99
CA ALA A 67 -17.84 11.54 19.36
C ALA A 67 -18.95 11.50 20.41
N GLU A 68 -20.18 11.93 20.10
CA GLU A 68 -21.34 11.77 20.99
C GLU A 68 -21.86 10.33 20.98
N ALA A 69 -22.04 9.76 19.79
CA ALA A 69 -22.51 8.38 19.63
C ALA A 69 -21.58 7.33 20.28
N ILE A 70 -20.26 7.54 20.21
CA ILE A 70 -19.28 6.67 20.88
C ILE A 70 -19.33 6.82 22.41
N ARG A 71 -19.70 7.99 22.92
CA ARG A 71 -19.79 8.25 24.36
C ARG A 71 -21.01 7.55 24.96
N GLU A 72 -22.16 7.66 24.30
CA GLU A 72 -23.39 6.96 24.69
C GLU A 72 -23.22 5.43 24.72
N ASP A 73 -22.49 4.86 23.76
CA ASP A 73 -22.23 3.41 23.72
C ASP A 73 -21.32 2.93 24.86
N ARG A 74 -20.38 3.77 25.33
CA ARG A 74 -19.50 3.44 26.46
C ARG A 74 -20.15 3.55 27.83
N GLU A 75 -21.25 4.31 27.94
CA GLU A 75 -21.98 4.51 29.19
C GLU A 75 -23.10 3.46 29.40
N ARG A 76 -23.18 2.46 28.52
CA ARG A 76 -24.17 1.37 28.52
C ARG A 76 -23.62 0.07 29.08
#